data_AF-A0A8T4Z656-F1
#
_entry.id   AF-A0A8T4Z656-F1
#
_cell.length_a   1.000
_cell.length_b   1.000
_cell.length_c   1.000
_cell.angle_alpha   90.00
_cell.angle_beta   90.00
_cell.angle_gamma   90.00
#
_symmetry.space_group_name_H-M   'P 1'
#
loop_
_entity.id
_entity.type
_entity.pdbx_description
1 polymer ?
#
loop_
_entity_poly.entity_id
_entity_poly.type
_entity_poly.pdbx_seq_one_letter_code
_entity_poly.pdbx_strand_id
1 'polypeptide(L)'
;STKRKCGVEDVKEEMRKFSGCLKPLGLPSAPEEMIVVHEDPFRPQPRLDRDRHGGMATVVGRIREDPVLENGIKYVLVSHNTKMGAAKGAVLVAEYLAKYGYV
;
A
#
# COMPACT_ATOMS: atom_id res chain seq x y z
N SER A 1 6.99 16.69 -2.87
CA SER A 1 8.10 16.17 -3.69
C SER A 1 9.13 15.45 -2.87
N THR A 2 9.98 14.65 -3.51
CA THR A 2 11.13 14.04 -2.84
C THR A 2 12.24 15.08 -2.60
N LYS A 3 13.05 14.87 -1.54
CA LYS A 3 14.18 15.76 -1.22
C LYS A 3 15.31 15.71 -2.24
N ARG A 4 15.42 14.59 -2.97
CA ARG A 4 16.41 14.34 -4.03
C ARG A 4 15.68 13.76 -5.24
N LYS A 5 16.21 14.00 -6.44
CA LYS A 5 15.69 13.38 -7.67
C LYS A 5 15.74 11.85 -7.54
N CYS A 6 14.67 11.19 -7.93
CA CYS A 6 14.58 9.73 -8.03
C CYS A 6 13.81 9.36 -9.30
N GLY A 7 14.14 8.23 -9.90
CA GLY A 7 13.41 7.71 -11.05
C GLY A 7 12.06 7.09 -10.64
N VAL A 8 11.16 6.97 -11.61
CA VAL A 8 9.87 6.29 -11.42
C VAL A 8 10.06 4.83 -10.99
N GLU A 9 11.06 4.14 -11.56
CA GLU A 9 11.36 2.75 -11.21
C GLU A 9 11.88 2.62 -9.78
N ASP A 10 12.70 3.56 -9.31
CA ASP A 10 13.16 3.58 -7.90
C ASP A 10 11.98 3.65 -6.93
N VAL A 11 10.97 4.47 -7.26
CA VAL A 11 9.74 4.62 -6.46
C VAL A 11 8.94 3.32 -6.44
N LYS A 12 8.76 2.69 -7.61
CA LYS A 12 8.05 1.41 -7.72
C LYS A 12 8.76 0.32 -6.92
N GLU A 13 10.09 0.25 -7.03
CA GLU A 13 10.89 -0.73 -6.30
C GLU A 13 10.79 -0.52 -4.78
N GLU A 14 10.88 0.72 -4.31
CA GLU A 14 10.78 1.02 -2.88
C GLU A 14 9.39 0.67 -2.31
N MET A 15 8.32 0.96 -3.06
CA MET A 15 6.97 0.54 -2.70
C MET A 15 6.83 -0.99 -2.60
N ARG A 16 7.44 -1.74 -3.54
CA ARG A 16 7.45 -3.21 -3.51
C ARG A 16 8.24 -3.75 -2.32
N LYS A 17 9.40 -3.16 -2.02
CA LYS A 17 10.23 -3.53 -0.86
C LYS A 17 9.46 -3.33 0.45
N PHE A 18 8.77 -2.20 0.59
CA PHE A 18 7.97 -1.92 1.78
C PHE A 18 6.74 -2.83 1.90
N SER A 19 6.21 -3.35 0.79
CA SER A 19 4.94 -4.09 0.77
C SER A 19 4.87 -5.27 1.75
N GLY A 20 5.99 -5.95 1.97
CA GLY A 20 6.08 -7.09 2.90
C GLY A 20 6.38 -6.72 4.35
N CYS A 21 6.31 -5.45 4.75
CA CYS A 21 6.78 -4.97 6.06
C CYS A 21 6.10 -5.63 7.26
N LEU A 22 4.87 -6.14 7.09
CA LEU A 22 4.12 -6.82 8.15
C LEU A 22 4.41 -8.34 8.23
N LYS A 23 5.04 -8.95 7.21
CA LYS A 23 5.32 -10.40 7.19
C LYS A 23 6.10 -10.89 8.42
N PRO A 24 7.16 -10.22 8.90
CA PRO A 24 7.91 -10.66 10.08
C PRO A 24 7.08 -10.67 11.37
N LEU A 25 5.98 -9.90 11.41
CA LEU A 25 5.10 -9.85 12.58
C LEU A 25 4.23 -11.10 12.70
N GLY A 26 4.06 -11.89 11.63
CA GLY A 26 3.31 -13.14 11.64
C GLY A 26 1.89 -12.99 12.22
N LEU A 27 1.21 -11.86 11.93
CA LEU A 27 -0.14 -11.59 12.42
C LEU A 27 -1.17 -12.24 11.49
N PRO A 28 -2.21 -12.92 12.02
CA PRO A 28 -3.17 -13.66 11.21
C PRO A 28 -3.90 -12.82 10.14
N SER A 29 -4.21 -11.57 10.46
CA SER A 29 -4.94 -10.67 9.55
C SER A 29 -4.04 -9.83 8.66
N ALA A 30 -2.71 -9.96 8.76
CA ALA A 30 -1.78 -9.20 7.94
C ALA A 30 -1.87 -9.64 6.47
N PRO A 31 -2.01 -8.70 5.51
CA PRO A 31 -1.93 -9.04 4.10
C PRO A 31 -0.52 -9.50 3.74
N GLU A 32 -0.41 -10.35 2.71
CA GLU A 32 0.89 -10.74 2.18
C GLU A 32 1.63 -9.53 1.57
N GLU A 33 0.89 -8.66 0.88
CA GLU A 33 1.38 -7.41 0.30
C GLU A 33 0.50 -6.26 0.78
N MET A 34 1.06 -5.36 1.58
CA MET A 34 0.35 -4.15 2.02
C MET A 34 0.18 -3.14 0.88
N ILE A 35 1.15 -3.09 -0.03
CA ILE A 35 1.15 -2.22 -1.22
C ILE A 35 1.32 -3.07 -2.48
N VAL A 36 0.37 -2.99 -3.40
CA VAL A 36 0.45 -3.67 -4.70
C VAL A 36 0.69 -2.63 -5.79
N VAL A 37 1.88 -2.65 -6.38
CA VAL A 37 2.24 -1.76 -7.51
C VAL A 37 1.77 -2.39 -8.82
N HIS A 38 0.87 -1.72 -9.51
CA HIS A 38 0.24 -2.17 -10.75
C HIS A 38 0.88 -1.48 -11.97
N GLU A 39 1.36 -2.27 -12.93
CA GLU A 39 2.04 -1.76 -14.13
C GLU A 39 1.08 -1.35 -15.26
N ASP A 40 -0.11 -1.98 -15.33
CA ASP A 40 -1.16 -1.58 -16.28
C ASP A 40 -1.51 -0.07 -16.15
N PRO A 41 -1.40 0.72 -17.24
CA PRO A 41 -1.65 2.15 -17.22
C PRO A 41 -3.10 2.53 -16.91
N PHE A 42 -4.05 1.59 -16.98
CA PHE A 42 -5.47 1.80 -16.68
C PHE A 42 -5.86 1.38 -15.26
N ARG A 43 -4.88 1.07 -14.41
CA ARG A 43 -5.08 0.64 -13.01
C ARG A 43 -4.45 1.64 -12.03
N PRO A 44 -4.96 1.74 -10.80
CA PRO A 44 -6.07 0.98 -10.22
C PRO A 44 -7.46 1.51 -10.60
N GLN A 45 -8.47 0.66 -10.46
CA GLN A 45 -9.90 0.93 -10.61
C GLN A 45 -10.65 0.45 -9.35
N PRO A 46 -11.48 1.30 -8.71
CA PRO A 46 -12.15 0.96 -7.45
C PRO A 46 -12.90 -0.39 -7.46
N ARG A 47 -13.64 -0.68 -8.53
CA ARG A 47 -14.43 -1.91 -8.64
C ARG A 47 -13.56 -3.17 -8.77
N LEU A 48 -12.41 -3.08 -9.44
CA LEU A 48 -11.57 -4.24 -9.73
C LEU A 48 -10.52 -4.48 -8.65
N ASP A 49 -10.07 -3.43 -7.96
CA ASP A 49 -8.89 -3.48 -7.09
C ASP A 49 -9.21 -3.42 -5.60
N ARG A 50 -10.37 -2.93 -5.18
CA ARG A 50 -10.69 -2.71 -3.76
C ARG A 50 -10.60 -3.97 -2.89
N ASP A 51 -10.80 -5.15 -3.47
CA ASP A 51 -10.82 -6.42 -2.75
C ASP A 51 -9.47 -7.18 -2.79
N ARG A 52 -8.42 -6.58 -3.36
CA ARG A 52 -7.06 -7.15 -3.39
C ARG A 52 -6.59 -7.47 -1.98
N HIS A 53 -6.00 -8.66 -1.79
CA HIS A 53 -5.63 -9.20 -0.48
C HIS A 53 -6.79 -9.13 0.53
N GLY A 54 -8.00 -9.49 0.08
CA GLY A 54 -9.21 -9.45 0.92
C GLY A 54 -9.61 -8.03 1.36
N GLY A 55 -9.18 -7.01 0.60
CA GLY A 55 -9.38 -5.60 0.90
C GLY A 55 -8.43 -5.05 1.95
N MET A 56 -7.27 -5.69 2.17
CA MET A 56 -6.22 -5.25 3.08
C MET A 56 -4.99 -4.67 2.36
N ALA A 57 -4.97 -4.70 1.03
CA ALA A 57 -3.92 -4.04 0.25
C ALA A 57 -4.37 -2.68 -0.25
N THR A 58 -3.41 -1.76 -0.35
CA THR A 58 -3.54 -0.56 -1.16
C THR A 58 -2.93 -0.84 -2.53
N VAL A 59 -3.72 -0.70 -3.59
CA VAL A 59 -3.24 -0.87 -4.97
C VAL A 59 -2.82 0.49 -5.51
N VAL A 60 -1.58 0.61 -5.97
CA VAL A 60 -0.98 1.83 -6.49
C VAL A 60 -0.64 1.62 -7.97
N GLY A 61 -0.89 2.62 -8.81
CA GLY A 61 -0.58 2.54 -10.25
C GLY A 61 -0.44 3.92 -10.88
N ARG A 62 -0.17 3.95 -12.19
CA ARG A 62 0.06 5.19 -12.97
C ARG A 62 1.14 6.09 -12.36
N ILE A 63 2.19 5.47 -11.81
CA ILE A 63 3.33 6.18 -11.22
C ILE A 63 4.13 6.85 -12.35
N ARG A 64 4.37 8.15 -12.22
CA ARG A 64 5.07 8.98 -13.20
C ARG A 64 5.67 10.22 -12.55
N GLU A 65 6.57 10.90 -13.26
CA GLU A 65 7.04 12.22 -12.85
C GLU A 65 5.88 13.23 -12.86
N ASP A 66 5.91 14.17 -11.91
CA ASP A 66 5.00 15.31 -11.88
C ASP A 66 5.72 16.57 -12.40
N PRO A 67 5.36 17.09 -13.58
CA PRO A 67 6.06 18.23 -14.18
C PRO A 67 5.84 19.54 -13.42
N VAL A 68 4.85 19.61 -12.52
CA VAL A 68 4.50 20.82 -11.77
C VAL A 68 5.37 21.01 -10.53
N LEU A 69 5.88 19.91 -9.96
CA LEU A 69 6.60 19.92 -8.70
C LEU A 69 8.05 19.54 -8.94
N GLU A 70 8.99 20.33 -8.41
CA GLU A 70 10.42 19.95 -8.43
C GLU A 70 10.59 18.59 -7.75
N ASN A 71 11.23 17.62 -8.40
CA ASN A 71 11.33 16.23 -7.94
C ASN A 71 9.97 15.60 -7.57
N GLY A 72 8.94 15.94 -8.35
CA GLY A 72 7.57 15.48 -8.16
C GLY A 72 7.34 14.08 -8.72
N ILE A 73 6.58 13.27 -7.97
CA ILE A 73 6.08 11.97 -8.43
C ILE A 73 4.57 11.95 -8.21
N LYS A 74 3.85 11.52 -9.24
CA LYS A 74 2.39 11.41 -9.27
C LYS A 74 2.00 9.96 -9.46
N TYR A 75 1.02 9.51 -8.70
CA TYR A 75 0.45 8.16 -8.79
C TYR A 75 -1.02 8.20 -8.40
N VAL A 76 -1.73 7.10 -8.62
CA VAL A 76 -3.10 6.92 -8.16
C VAL A 76 -3.17 5.66 -7.31
N LEU A 77 -3.99 5.69 -6.25
CA LEU A 77 -4.21 4.55 -5.38
C LEU A 77 -5.69 4.25 -5.15
N VAL A 78 -5.97 2.99 -4.80
CA VAL A 78 -7.25 2.50 -4.30
C VAL A 78 -7.01 1.69 -3.03
N SER A 79 -7.76 1.99 -1.98
CA SER A 79 -7.78 1.24 -0.72
C SER A 79 -9.22 1.03 -0.29
N HIS A 80 -9.50 -0.07 0.41
CA HIS A 80 -10.84 -0.35 0.91
C HIS A 80 -11.09 0.36 2.24
N ASN A 81 -11.92 1.40 2.22
CA ASN A 81 -12.21 2.23 3.39
C ASN A 81 -12.84 1.45 4.56
N THR A 82 -13.83 0.58 4.31
CA THR A 82 -14.51 -0.15 5.41
C THR A 82 -13.78 -1.40 5.88
N LYS A 83 -12.91 -2.01 5.05
CA LYS A 83 -12.11 -3.18 5.43
C LYS A 83 -10.78 -2.75 6.02
N MET A 84 -9.83 -2.30 5.19
CA MET A 84 -8.52 -1.83 5.64
C MET A 84 -8.63 -0.60 6.55
N GLY A 85 -9.45 0.37 6.16
CA GLY A 85 -9.58 1.63 6.90
C GLY A 85 -10.43 1.56 8.17
N ALA A 86 -11.09 0.43 8.44
CA ALA A 86 -11.92 0.26 9.63
C ALA A 86 -11.82 -1.16 10.19
N ALA A 87 -12.70 -2.09 9.78
CA ALA A 87 -12.91 -3.33 10.49
C ALA A 87 -11.66 -4.24 10.57
N LYS A 88 -11.07 -4.57 9.42
CA LYS A 88 -9.90 -5.46 9.39
C LYS A 88 -8.62 -4.75 9.85
N GLY A 89 -8.50 -3.44 9.62
CA GLY A 89 -7.42 -2.63 10.18
C GLY A 89 -7.41 -2.64 11.70
N ALA A 90 -8.58 -2.48 12.33
CA ALA A 90 -8.72 -2.54 13.79
C ALA A 90 -8.35 -3.92 14.35
N VAL A 91 -8.77 -5.01 13.68
CA VAL A 91 -8.37 -6.38 14.07
C VAL A 91 -6.86 -6.56 13.98
N LEU A 92 -6.22 -6.13 12.89
CA LEU A 92 -4.76 -6.22 12.73
C LEU A 92 -4.01 -5.44 13.84
N VAL A 93 -4.51 -4.26 14.22
CA VAL A 93 -3.96 -3.50 15.36
C VAL A 93 -4.16 -4.26 16.67
N ALA A 94 -5.34 -4.84 16.92
CA ALA A 94 -5.60 -5.63 18.12
C ALA A 94 -4.70 -6.87 18.21
N GLU A 95 -4.49 -7.59 17.09
CA GLU A 95 -3.55 -8.72 17.00
C GLU A 95 -2.12 -8.29 17.36
N TYR A 96 -1.68 -7.13 16.87
CA TYR A 96 -0.37 -6.57 17.22
C TYR A 96 -0.28 -6.27 18.72
N LEU A 97 -1.26 -5.55 19.28
CA LEU A 97 -1.25 -5.16 20.70
C LEU A 97 -1.24 -6.39 21.62
N ALA A 98 -2.06 -7.40 21.31
CA ALA A 98 -2.11 -8.65 22.08
C ALA A 98 -0.79 -9.43 21.98
N LYS A 99 -0.20 -9.53 20.78
CA LYS A 99 1.06 -10.26 20.58
C LYS A 99 2.24 -9.66 21.37
N TYR A 100 2.27 -8.34 21.50
CA TYR A 100 3.35 -7.63 22.20
C TYR A 100 3.01 -7.26 23.66
N GLY A 101 1.88 -7.75 24.20
CA GLY A 101 1.53 -7.62 25.61
C GLY A 101 1.08 -6.21 26.04
N TYR A 102 0.55 -5.42 25.11
CA TYR A 102 -0.04 -4.12 25.43
C TYR A 102 -1.50 -4.23 25.90
N VAL A 103 -2.16 -5.34 25.58
CA VAL A 103 -3.52 -5.73 26.01
C VAL A 103 -3.58 -7.21 26.34
#